data_AF-A0A8T0FUZ2-F1
#
_entry.id   AF-A0A8T0FUZ2-F1
#
_cell.length_a   1.000
_cell.length_b   1.000
_cell.length_c   1.000
_cell.angle_alpha   90.00
_cell.angle_beta   90.00
_cell.angle_gamma   90.00
#
_symmetry.space_group_name_H-M   'P 1'
#
loop_
_entity.id
_entity.type
_entity.pdbx_description
1 polymer ?
#
loop_
_entity_poly.entity_id
_entity_poly.type
_entity_poly.pdbx_seq_one_letter_code
_entity_poly.pdbx_strand_id
1 'polypeptide(L)'
;MDIQHTSLLLVVILTSHLFISNGSELNDKFLTEAQCISSAGDQEMCNAYLDLVSILPEKHLKPYYDCMNKILPNGIGKCSETEELYGSKEKLEELNACYKNNTDLPDGSDWTTNPDFRDFKDGVSIIGVKCLAQKRDCKKYKENEL
;
A
#
# COMPACT_ATOMS: atom_id res chain seq x y z
N MET A 1 -10.58 -8.56 -48.38
CA MET A 1 -11.21 -7.86 -47.25
C MET A 1 -11.07 -8.79 -46.06
N ASP A 2 -10.07 -8.59 -45.22
CA ASP A 2 -9.89 -9.35 -43.98
C ASP A 2 -9.33 -8.41 -42.90
N ILE A 3 -10.24 -7.61 -42.34
CA ILE A 3 -9.98 -6.61 -41.29
C ILE A 3 -10.57 -7.10 -39.95
N GLN A 4 -10.96 -8.38 -39.85
CA GLN A 4 -11.61 -8.89 -38.64
C GLN A 4 -10.63 -9.34 -37.55
N HIS A 5 -9.38 -9.69 -37.88
CA HIS A 5 -8.42 -10.18 -36.88
C HIS A 5 -7.52 -9.10 -36.27
N THR A 6 -7.31 -7.97 -36.95
CA THR A 6 -6.47 -6.86 -36.44
C THR A 6 -7.17 -6.04 -35.36
N SER A 7 -8.51 -5.95 -35.39
CA SER A 7 -9.27 -5.14 -34.42
C SER A 7 -9.37 -5.80 -33.04
N LEU A 8 -9.37 -7.14 -32.97
CA LEU A 8 -9.45 -7.88 -31.71
C LEU A 8 -8.17 -7.79 -30.89
N LEU A 9 -7.00 -7.82 -31.55
CA LEU A 9 -5.69 -7.71 -30.90
C LEU A 9 -5.47 -6.32 -30.28
N LEU A 10 -5.91 -5.25 -30.96
CA LEU A 10 -5.81 -3.87 -30.47
C LEU A 10 -6.69 -3.61 -29.24
N VAL A 11 -7.88 -4.20 -29.17
CA VAL A 11 -8.77 -4.07 -27.99
C VAL A 11 -8.16 -4.72 -26.76
N VAL A 12 -7.57 -5.92 -26.90
CA VAL A 12 -6.91 -6.63 -25.79
C VAL A 12 -5.68 -5.88 -25.27
N ILE A 13 -4.92 -5.25 -26.17
CA ILE A 13 -3.77 -4.42 -25.80
C ILE A 13 -4.25 -3.14 -25.07
N LEU A 14 -5.28 -2.46 -25.56
CA LEU A 14 -5.79 -1.24 -24.90
C LEU A 14 -6.41 -1.51 -23.52
N THR A 15 -7.14 -2.62 -23.35
CA THR A 15 -7.70 -2.97 -22.04
C THR A 15 -6.61 -3.35 -21.05
N SER A 16 -5.59 -4.11 -21.45
CA SER A 16 -4.48 -4.49 -20.55
C SER A 16 -3.68 -3.27 -20.06
N HIS A 17 -3.49 -2.23 -20.88
CA HIS A 17 -2.79 -1.01 -20.46
C HIS A 17 -3.57 -0.20 -19.41
N LEU A 18 -4.90 -0.16 -19.51
CA LEU A 18 -5.76 0.54 -18.54
C LEU A 18 -5.73 -0.14 -17.16
N PHE A 19 -5.69 -1.47 -17.10
CA PHE A 19 -5.60 -2.19 -15.83
C PHE A 19 -4.23 -2.06 -15.16
N ILE A 20 -3.14 -2.07 -15.94
CA ILE A 20 -1.78 -1.90 -15.42
C ILE A 20 -1.57 -0.49 -14.83
N SER A 21 -2.10 0.55 -15.49
CA SER A 21 -1.98 1.94 -15.03
C SER A 21 -2.68 2.15 -13.67
N ASN A 22 -3.88 1.61 -13.50
CA ASN A 22 -4.65 1.79 -12.26
C ASN A 22 -3.99 1.09 -11.06
N GLY A 23 -3.40 -0.09 -11.24
CA GLY A 23 -2.72 -0.81 -10.16
C GLY A 23 -1.49 -0.06 -9.63
N SER A 24 -0.72 0.57 -10.54
CA SER A 24 0.44 1.38 -10.16
C SER A 24 0.05 2.62 -9.35
N GLU A 25 -1.00 3.34 -9.77
CA GLU A 25 -1.47 4.53 -9.05
C GLU A 25 -2.04 4.20 -7.66
N LEU A 26 -2.82 3.12 -7.54
CA LEU A 26 -3.34 2.65 -6.25
C LEU A 26 -2.21 2.23 -5.30
N ASN A 27 -1.18 1.57 -5.83
CA ASN A 27 0.00 1.19 -5.08
C ASN A 27 0.77 2.40 -4.54
N ASP A 28 1.02 3.40 -5.38
CA ASP A 28 1.80 4.59 -5.00
C ASP A 28 1.06 5.43 -3.97
N LYS A 29 -0.28 5.52 -4.11
CA LYS A 29 -1.15 6.14 -3.11
C LYS A 29 -1.03 5.42 -1.77
N PHE A 30 -1.18 4.09 -1.78
CA PHE A 30 -1.06 3.28 -0.57
C PHE A 30 0.31 3.46 0.09
N LEU A 31 1.41 3.39 -0.66
CA LEU A 31 2.76 3.54 -0.10
C LEU A 31 2.97 4.91 0.52
N THR A 32 2.43 5.96 -0.10
CA THR A 32 2.49 7.33 0.45
C THR A 32 1.76 7.43 1.78
N GLU A 33 0.55 6.87 1.87
CA GLU A 33 -0.28 6.86 3.07
C GLU A 33 0.33 5.99 4.18
N ALA A 34 0.72 4.76 3.85
CA ALA A 34 1.36 3.81 4.76
C ALA A 34 2.69 4.34 5.29
N GLN A 35 3.50 5.03 4.46
CA GLN A 35 4.73 5.67 4.92
C GLN A 35 4.45 6.81 5.89
N CYS A 36 3.41 7.61 5.65
CA CYS A 36 3.02 8.65 6.60
C CYS A 36 2.70 8.02 7.96
N ILE A 37 1.84 7.00 7.97
CA ILE A 37 1.43 6.29 9.19
C ILE A 37 2.65 5.71 9.89
N SER A 38 3.47 4.93 9.18
CA SER A 38 4.68 4.26 9.70
C SER A 38 5.64 5.25 10.38
N SER A 39 5.74 6.48 9.87
CA SER A 39 6.62 7.55 10.36
C SER A 39 5.88 8.65 11.11
N ALA A 40 4.68 8.38 11.62
CA ALA A 40 3.85 9.40 12.28
C ALA A 40 4.38 9.77 13.68
N GLY A 41 5.15 8.88 14.30
CA GLY A 41 5.49 8.98 15.73
C GLY A 41 4.29 8.82 16.66
N ASP A 42 3.22 8.20 16.15
CA ASP A 42 1.94 7.98 16.83
C ASP A 42 1.63 6.49 16.87
N GLN A 43 1.86 5.86 18.03
CA GLN A 43 1.64 4.43 18.22
C GLN A 43 0.17 4.03 18.09
N GLU A 44 -0.79 4.90 18.44
CA GLU A 44 -2.22 4.60 18.27
C GLU A 44 -2.57 4.53 16.79
N MET A 45 -2.05 5.46 16.00
CA MET A 45 -2.23 5.45 14.54
C MET A 45 -1.64 4.21 13.88
N CYS A 46 -0.42 3.83 14.29
CA CYS A 46 0.23 2.63 13.81
C CYS A 46 -0.50 1.35 14.24
N ASN A 47 -1.05 1.29 15.47
CA ASN A 47 -1.88 0.17 15.91
C ASN A 47 -3.17 0.07 15.10
N ALA A 48 -3.84 1.18 14.81
CA ALA A 48 -5.04 1.18 13.97
C ALA A 48 -4.75 0.65 12.56
N TYR A 49 -3.57 0.94 12.00
CA TYR A 49 -3.13 0.34 10.75
C TYR A 49 -2.92 -1.18 10.87
N LEU A 50 -2.29 -1.65 11.96
CA LEU A 50 -2.09 -3.09 12.18
C LEU A 50 -3.42 -3.84 12.42
N ASP A 51 -4.39 -3.22 13.07
CA ASP A 51 -5.73 -3.77 13.24
C ASP A 51 -6.37 -4.01 11.86
N LEU A 52 -6.22 -3.08 10.91
CA LEU A 52 -6.68 -3.27 9.52
C LEU A 52 -5.97 -4.43 8.81
N VAL A 53 -4.67 -4.63 9.05
CA VAL A 53 -3.97 -5.80 8.53
C VAL A 53 -4.58 -7.08 9.12
N SER A 54 -4.80 -7.11 10.43
CA SER A 54 -5.26 -8.30 11.16
C SER A 54 -6.66 -8.80 10.77
N ILE A 55 -7.51 -7.93 10.22
CA ILE A 55 -8.86 -8.31 9.76
C ILE A 55 -8.87 -8.88 8.33
N LEU A 56 -7.73 -8.88 7.63
CA LEU A 56 -7.64 -9.51 6.32
C LEU A 56 -7.93 -11.01 6.42
N PRO A 57 -8.64 -11.60 5.44
CA PRO A 57 -8.81 -13.05 5.36
C PRO A 57 -7.47 -13.80 5.42
N GLU A 58 -7.45 -14.99 6.03
CA GLU A 58 -6.21 -15.77 6.24
C GLU A 58 -5.41 -15.99 4.94
N LYS A 59 -6.12 -16.25 3.82
CA LYS A 59 -5.52 -16.40 2.48
C LYS A 59 -4.69 -15.19 2.04
N HIS A 60 -5.00 -14.01 2.54
CA HIS A 60 -4.34 -12.74 2.27
C HIS A 60 -3.31 -12.38 3.36
N LEU A 61 -3.51 -12.83 4.60
CA LEU A 61 -2.56 -12.65 5.70
C LEU A 61 -1.31 -13.49 5.55
N LYS A 62 -1.42 -14.74 5.08
CA LYS A 62 -0.26 -15.64 5.00
C LYS A 62 0.87 -15.04 4.15
N PRO A 63 0.63 -14.56 2.91
CA PRO A 63 1.70 -13.95 2.10
C PRO A 63 2.30 -12.70 2.76
N TYR A 64 1.50 -11.93 3.52
CA TYR A 64 1.99 -10.77 4.25
C TYR A 64 3.01 -11.18 5.32
N TYR A 65 2.68 -12.19 6.13
CA TYR A 65 3.59 -12.69 7.17
C TYR A 65 4.83 -13.40 6.60
N ASP A 66 4.68 -14.14 5.48
CA ASP A 66 5.82 -14.73 4.79
C ASP A 66 6.83 -13.65 4.35
N CYS A 67 6.33 -12.53 3.79
CA CYS A 67 7.14 -11.38 3.40
C CYS A 67 7.74 -10.64 4.61
N MET A 68 6.95 -10.41 5.67
CA MET A 68 7.44 -9.82 6.91
C MET A 68 8.61 -10.61 7.49
N ASN A 69 8.49 -11.93 7.60
CA ASN A 69 9.55 -12.76 8.19
C ASN A 69 10.85 -12.70 7.37
N LYS A 70 10.76 -12.47 6.06
CA LYS A 70 11.91 -12.33 5.17
C LYS A 70 12.61 -10.97 5.32
N ILE A 71 11.84 -9.89 5.42
CA ILE A 71 12.35 -8.51 5.33
C ILE A 71 12.60 -7.91 6.72
N LEU A 72 11.79 -8.31 7.69
CA LEU A 72 11.79 -7.90 9.08
C LEU A 72 11.91 -9.13 9.97
N PRO A 73 13.06 -9.82 9.97
CA PRO A 73 13.23 -11.06 10.73
C PRO A 73 13.09 -10.88 12.25
N ASN A 74 13.22 -9.64 12.74
CA ASN A 74 13.03 -9.27 14.14
C ASN A 74 11.61 -8.73 14.43
N GLY A 75 10.70 -8.82 13.46
CA GLY A 75 9.36 -8.24 13.53
C GLY A 75 9.33 -6.74 13.23
N ILE A 76 8.11 -6.18 13.32
CA ILE A 76 7.86 -4.74 13.21
C ILE A 76 8.35 -4.02 14.46
N GLY A 77 8.73 -2.76 14.28
CA GLY A 77 9.13 -1.86 15.35
C GLY A 77 7.96 -1.20 16.06
N LYS A 78 8.28 -0.16 16.83
CA LYS A 78 7.30 0.79 17.36
C LYS A 78 7.24 2.02 16.46
N CYS A 79 6.15 2.74 16.60
CA CYS A 79 5.91 3.99 15.91
C CYS A 79 6.07 5.10 16.96
N SER A 80 7.24 5.73 16.94
CA SER A 80 7.64 6.78 17.88
C SER A 80 8.33 7.92 17.14
N GLU A 81 8.67 9.01 17.83
CA GLU A 81 9.35 10.15 17.19
C GLU A 81 10.69 9.76 16.53
N THR A 82 11.31 8.67 16.99
CA THR A 82 12.64 8.21 16.52
C THR A 82 12.60 6.87 15.79
N GLU A 83 11.45 6.19 15.75
CA GLU A 83 11.32 4.84 15.17
C GLU A 83 10.11 4.77 14.25
N GLU A 84 10.31 4.19 13.06
CA GLU A 84 9.24 3.87 12.13
C GLU A 84 8.73 2.43 12.35
N LEU A 85 7.44 2.20 12.11
CA LEU A 85 6.81 0.88 12.26
C LEU A 85 7.56 -0.23 11.50
N TYR A 86 7.95 0.06 10.26
CA TYR A 86 8.72 -0.87 9.41
C TYR A 86 10.23 -0.61 9.43
N GLY A 87 10.70 0.28 10.30
CA GLY A 87 12.11 0.67 10.46
C GLY A 87 12.62 1.66 9.41
N SER A 88 12.12 1.61 8.17
CA SER A 88 12.36 2.63 7.16
C SER A 88 11.35 2.56 6.02
N LYS A 89 11.33 3.61 5.18
CA LYS A 89 10.57 3.63 3.93
C LYS A 89 10.97 2.51 2.98
N GLU A 90 12.26 2.25 2.84
CA GLU A 90 12.78 1.21 1.93
C GLU A 90 12.27 -0.17 2.33
N LYS A 91 12.23 -0.47 3.63
CA LYS A 91 11.69 -1.75 4.13
C LYS A 91 10.20 -1.90 3.90
N LEU A 92 9.43 -0.81 4.03
CA LEU A 92 8.01 -0.80 3.68
C LEU A 92 7.81 -1.09 2.18
N GLU A 93 8.60 -0.45 1.32
CA GLU A 93 8.56 -0.66 -0.13
C GLU A 93 8.96 -2.09 -0.52
N GLU A 94 10.01 -2.64 0.10
CA GLU A 94 10.42 -4.04 -0.08
C GLU A 94 9.33 -5.01 0.35
N LEU A 95 8.67 -4.75 1.48
CA LEU A 95 7.56 -5.58 1.98
C LEU A 95 6.40 -5.56 1.01
N ASN A 96 6.02 -4.37 0.56
CA ASN A 96 4.94 -4.21 -0.40
C ASN A 96 5.24 -4.90 -1.75
N ALA A 97 6.47 -4.77 -2.26
CA ALA A 97 6.89 -5.45 -3.48
C ALA A 97 6.87 -6.98 -3.32
N CYS A 98 7.34 -7.49 -2.18
CA CYS A 98 7.22 -8.92 -1.87
C CYS A 98 5.76 -9.36 -1.81
N TYR A 99 4.90 -8.59 -1.15
CA TYR A 99 3.49 -8.93 -0.99
C TYR A 99 2.77 -8.97 -2.35
N LYS A 100 2.98 -7.93 -3.17
CA LYS A 100 2.50 -7.86 -4.55
C LYS A 100 2.88 -9.10 -5.35
N ASN A 101 4.16 -9.45 -5.40
CA ASN A 101 4.65 -10.64 -6.11
C ASN A 101 3.99 -11.96 -5.66
N ASN A 102 3.55 -12.07 -4.39
CA ASN A 102 2.88 -13.26 -3.87
C ASN A 102 1.35 -13.22 -4.01
N THR A 103 0.80 -12.09 -4.45
CA THR A 103 -0.64 -11.87 -4.65
C THR A 103 -1.01 -11.59 -6.10
N ASP A 104 -0.02 -11.53 -6.99
CA ASP A 104 -0.23 -11.40 -8.43
C ASP A 104 -1.05 -12.58 -8.97
N LEU A 105 -2.13 -12.24 -9.68
CA LEU A 105 -3.05 -13.18 -10.29
C LEU A 105 -2.74 -13.34 -11.79
N PRO A 106 -3.11 -14.48 -12.41
CA PRO A 106 -2.82 -14.74 -13.83
C PRO A 106 -3.43 -13.73 -14.81
N ASP A 107 -4.46 -13.00 -14.38
CA ASP A 107 -5.10 -11.92 -15.15
C ASP A 107 -4.34 -10.58 -15.05
N GLY A 108 -3.22 -10.56 -14.33
CA GLY A 108 -2.40 -9.37 -14.10
C GLY A 108 -2.92 -8.46 -12.99
N SER A 109 -3.99 -8.85 -12.28
CA SER A 109 -4.43 -8.17 -11.07
C SER A 109 -3.57 -8.57 -9.86
N ASP A 110 -3.60 -7.75 -8.82
CA ASP A 110 -2.85 -7.94 -7.58
C ASP A 110 -3.70 -7.49 -6.38
N TRP A 111 -3.14 -7.46 -5.17
CA TRP A 111 -3.86 -7.01 -3.99
C TRP A 111 -4.44 -5.57 -4.11
N THR A 112 -3.81 -4.69 -4.91
CA THR A 112 -4.25 -3.29 -5.09
C THR A 112 -5.56 -3.20 -5.86
N THR A 113 -5.78 -4.14 -6.78
CA THR A 113 -6.98 -4.19 -7.65
C THR A 113 -7.99 -5.24 -7.19
N ASN A 114 -7.60 -6.18 -6.33
CA ASN A 114 -8.46 -7.20 -5.77
C ASN A 114 -9.55 -6.58 -4.84
N PRO A 115 -10.85 -6.89 -5.05
CA PRO A 115 -11.95 -6.34 -4.26
C PRO A 115 -11.98 -6.83 -2.81
N ASP A 116 -11.38 -7.96 -2.48
CA ASP A 116 -11.30 -8.49 -1.11
C ASP A 116 -10.52 -7.55 -0.17
N PHE A 117 -9.67 -6.69 -0.73
CA PHE A 117 -8.86 -5.72 0.01
C PHE A 117 -9.54 -4.36 0.19
N ARG A 118 -10.80 -4.20 -0.25
CA ARG A 118 -11.46 -2.89 -0.24
C ARG A 118 -11.49 -2.25 1.15
N ASP A 119 -11.99 -2.96 2.15
CA ASP A 119 -12.12 -2.42 3.51
C ASP A 119 -10.76 -2.10 4.13
N PHE A 120 -9.74 -2.93 3.83
CA PHE A 120 -8.35 -2.65 4.21
C PHE A 120 -7.83 -1.36 3.56
N LYS A 121 -7.97 -1.23 2.25
CA LYS A 121 -7.50 -0.05 1.49
C LYS A 121 -8.22 1.22 1.93
N ASP A 122 -9.54 1.15 2.12
CA ASP A 122 -10.35 2.29 2.58
C ASP A 122 -9.94 2.70 3.99
N GLY A 123 -9.77 1.73 4.90
CA GLY A 123 -9.28 1.98 6.26
C GLY A 123 -7.89 2.63 6.27
N VAL A 124 -6.94 2.10 5.49
CA VAL A 124 -5.59 2.66 5.40
C VAL A 124 -5.65 4.09 4.85
N SER A 125 -6.48 4.35 3.84
CA SER A 125 -6.61 5.68 3.25
C SER A 125 -7.23 6.70 4.22
N ILE A 126 -8.21 6.30 5.05
CA ILE A 126 -8.76 7.17 6.09
C ILE A 126 -7.68 7.60 7.09
N ILE A 127 -6.89 6.65 7.60
CA ILE A 127 -5.82 6.92 8.56
C ILE A 127 -4.69 7.72 7.89
N GLY A 128 -4.31 7.34 6.67
CA GLY A 128 -3.22 7.94 5.91
C GLY A 128 -3.49 9.39 5.52
N VAL A 129 -4.71 9.70 5.03
CA VAL A 129 -5.10 11.07 4.72
C VAL A 129 -5.08 11.94 5.99
N LYS A 130 -5.54 11.42 7.13
CA LYS A 130 -5.46 12.11 8.41
C LYS A 130 -4.01 12.43 8.79
N CYS A 131 -3.11 11.45 8.66
CA CYS A 131 -1.68 11.65 8.90
C CYS A 131 -1.08 12.74 8.00
N LEU A 132 -1.37 12.68 6.69
CA LEU A 132 -0.86 13.64 5.72
C LEU A 132 -1.36 15.06 6.01
N ALA A 133 -2.62 15.22 6.42
CA ALA A 133 -3.17 16.50 6.83
C ALA A 133 -2.45 17.07 8.06
N GLN A 134 -2.27 16.26 9.11
CA GLN A 134 -1.55 16.66 10.33
C GLN A 134 -0.12 17.12 10.03
N LYS A 135 0.63 16.40 9.18
CA LYS A 135 2.00 16.81 8.81
C LYS A 135 2.01 18.14 8.03
N ARG A 136 1.02 18.40 7.17
CA ARG A 136 0.91 19.68 6.44
C ARG A 136 0.60 20.84 7.38
N ASP A 137 -0.30 20.66 8.33
CA ASP A 137 -0.65 21.70 9.31
C ASP A 137 0.55 22.02 10.21
N CYS A 138 1.27 21.01 10.71
CA CYS A 138 2.50 21.21 11.46
C CYS A 138 3.58 21.97 10.68
N LYS A 139 3.72 21.71 9.38
CA LYS A 139 4.65 22.44 8.52
C LYS A 139 4.26 23.92 8.39
N LYS A 140 2.96 24.21 8.20
CA LYS A 140 2.43 25.57 8.12
C LYS A 140 2.65 26.35 9.42
N TYR A 141 2.51 25.74 10.59
CA TYR A 141 2.79 26.42 11.86
C TYR A 141 4.27 26.79 12.01
N LYS A 142 5.19 25.88 11.69
CA LYS A 142 6.64 26.15 11.78
C LYS A 142 7.13 27.24 10.82
N GLU A 143 6.49 27.40 9.66
CA GLU A 143 6.80 28.48 8.71
C GLU A 143 6.31 29.86 9.16
N ASN A 144 5.35 29.93 10.10
CA ASN A 144 4.82 31.20 10.63
C ASN A 144 5.48 31.66 11.94
N GLU A 145 6.41 30.86 12.49
CA GLU A 145 7.18 31.17 13.72
C GLU A 145 8.62 31.64 13.44
N LEU A 146 8.99 31.78 12.15
CA LEU A 146 10.27 32.30 11.65
C LEU A 146 10.10 33.67 11.00
#